data_AF-A0A7G8VI83-F1
#
_entry.id   AF-A0A7G8VI83-F1
#
_cell.length_a   1.000
_cell.length_b   1.000
_cell.length_c   1.000
_cell.angle_alpha   90.00
_cell.angle_beta   90.00
_cell.angle_gamma   90.00
#
_symmetry.space_group_name_H-M   'P 1'
#
loop_
_entity.id
_entity.type
_entity.pdbx_description
1 polymer ?
#
loop_
_entity_poly.entity_id
_entity_poly.type
_entity_poly.pdbx_seq_one_letter_code
_entity_poly.pdbx_strand_id
1 'polypeptide(L)'
;MESILRYAGILACALVLAGCICRIGLMQRKRNRFVWWLIYALHATYSAGVLLDLLMARRVDWYEFAGVGGVLLYLEVTRRQWRHGPPPETRSDRAPLGPL
;
A
#
# COMPACT_ATOMS: atom_id res chain seq x y z
N MET A 1 15.48 -22.27 -8.43
CA MET A 1 15.17 -21.24 -7.41
C MET A 1 14.78 -19.90 -8.03
N GLU A 2 15.51 -19.41 -9.03
CA GLU A 2 15.22 -18.12 -9.69
C GLU A 2 13.77 -17.99 -10.20
N SER A 3 13.24 -19.05 -10.81
CA SER A 3 11.84 -19.05 -11.29
C SER A 3 10.83 -18.91 -10.15
N ILE A 4 11.07 -19.57 -9.01
CA ILE A 4 10.18 -19.52 -7.83
C ILE A 4 10.19 -18.12 -7.21
N LEU A 5 11.38 -17.54 -7.03
CA LEU A 5 11.55 -16.18 -6.53
C LEU A 5 10.89 -15.15 -7.45
N ARG A 6 11.00 -15.36 -8.77
CA ARG A 6 10.34 -14.52 -9.77
C ARG A 6 8.82 -14.59 -9.67
N TYR A 7 8.23 -15.78 -9.59
CA TYR A 7 6.78 -15.94 -9.41
C TYR A 7 6.30 -15.38 -8.08
N ALA A 8 7.05 -15.59 -6.99
CA ALA A 8 6.74 -15.02 -5.69
C ALA A 8 6.78 -13.48 -5.72
N GLY A 9 7.77 -12.88 -6.38
CA GLY A 9 7.87 -11.44 -6.58
C GLY A 9 6.72 -10.87 -7.41
N ILE A 10 6.32 -11.55 -8.49
CA ILE A 10 5.18 -11.16 -9.33
C ILE A 10 3.90 -11.18 -8.48
N LEU A 11 3.66 -12.26 -7.72
CA LEU A 11 2.50 -12.37 -6.85
C LEU A 11 2.49 -11.26 -5.78
N ALA A 12 3.64 -11.00 -5.16
CA ALA A 12 3.80 -9.93 -4.17
C ALA A 12 3.46 -8.55 -4.76
N CYS A 13 4.00 -8.22 -5.93
CA CYS A 13 3.69 -6.95 -6.60
C CYS A 13 2.21 -6.84 -6.98
N ALA A 14 1.61 -7.93 -7.47
CA ALA A 14 0.18 -7.96 -7.81
C ALA A 14 -0.71 -7.70 -6.57
N LEU A 15 -0.36 -8.29 -5.42
CA LEU A 15 -1.05 -8.04 -4.15
C LEU A 15 -0.91 -6.59 -3.69
N VAL A 16 0.27 -5.98 -3.83
CA VAL A 16 0.46 -4.55 -3.50
C VAL A 16 -0.42 -3.67 -4.38
N LEU A 17 -0.42 -3.89 -5.69
CA LEU A 17 -1.23 -3.12 -6.63
C LEU A 17 -2.72 -3.23 -6.32
N ALA A 18 -3.21 -4.46 -6.10
CA ALA A 18 -4.59 -4.70 -5.70
C ALA A 18 -4.93 -4.01 -4.37
N GLY A 19 -4.03 -4.05 -3.39
CA GLY A 19 -4.19 -3.38 -2.09
C GLY A 19 -4.28 -1.86 -2.23
N CYS A 20 -3.42 -1.25 -3.04
CA CYS A 20 -3.43 0.18 -3.34
C CYS A 20 -4.74 0.61 -4.02
N ILE A 21 -5.19 -0.11 -5.06
CA ILE A 21 -6.45 0.19 -5.78
C ILE A 21 -7.65 0.10 -4.84
N CYS A 22 -7.76 -0.98 -4.07
CA CYS A 22 -8.84 -1.19 -3.11
C CYS A 22 -8.90 -0.06 -2.08
N ARG A 23 -7.75 0.37 -1.54
CA ARG A 23 -7.69 1.44 -0.54
C ARG A 23 -8.02 2.82 -1.10
N ILE A 24 -7.59 3.13 -2.32
CA ILE A 24 -7.95 4.37 -2.99
C ILE A 24 -9.48 4.46 -3.17
N GLY A 25 -10.13 3.36 -3.53
CA GLY A 25 -11.59 3.29 -3.65
C GLY A 25 -12.34 3.48 -2.33
N LEU A 26 -11.77 3.00 -1.22
CA LEU A 26 -12.36 3.12 0.12
C LEU A 26 -12.11 4.48 0.79
N MET A 27 -11.23 5.33 0.26
CA MET A 27 -10.95 6.64 0.83
C MET A 27 -12.07 7.65 0.55
N GLN A 28 -13.04 7.72 1.45
CA GLN A 28 -14.03 8.80 1.46
C GLN A 28 -13.38 10.17 1.78
N ARG A 29 -14.04 11.21 1.26
CA ARG A 29 -13.69 12.64 1.15
C ARG A 29 -13.25 13.32 2.47
N LYS A 30 -12.14 12.88 3.08
CA LYS A 30 -11.52 13.49 4.27
C LYS A 30 -10.33 14.39 3.92
N ARG A 31 -10.02 15.32 4.83
CA ARG A 31 -9.07 16.45 4.69
C ARG A 31 -7.63 16.08 4.25
N ASN A 32 -7.19 14.84 4.45
CA ASN A 32 -5.85 14.35 4.02
C ASN A 32 -5.88 13.37 2.84
N ARG A 33 -6.97 13.32 2.06
CA ARG A 33 -7.12 12.40 0.90
C ARG A 33 -5.95 12.48 -0.07
N PHE A 34 -5.42 13.68 -0.34
CA PHE A 34 -4.35 13.87 -1.31
C PHE A 34 -3.03 13.24 -0.87
N VAL A 35 -2.62 13.44 0.39
CA VAL A 35 -1.37 12.88 0.93
C VAL A 35 -1.41 11.36 0.90
N TRP A 36 -2.51 10.78 1.38
CA TRP A 36 -2.67 9.32 1.38
C TRP A 36 -2.76 8.74 -0.03
N TRP A 37 -3.45 9.42 -0.93
CA TRP A 37 -3.50 9.04 -2.34
C TRP A 37 -2.10 9.06 -2.97
N LEU A 38 -1.30 10.09 -2.69
CA LEU A 38 0.09 10.22 -3.16
C LEU A 38 0.96 9.06 -2.63
N ILE A 39 0.81 8.71 -1.35
CA ILE A 39 1.52 7.57 -0.74
C ILE A 39 1.18 6.28 -1.51
N TYR A 40 -0.10 5.94 -1.68
CA TYR A 40 -0.47 4.71 -2.41
C TYR A 40 -0.06 4.76 -3.89
N ALA A 41 -0.10 5.94 -4.52
CA ALA A 41 0.38 6.11 -5.89
C ALA A 41 1.88 5.80 -5.98
N LEU A 42 2.70 6.30 -5.06
CA LEU A 42 4.14 6.00 -5.01
C LEU A 42 4.40 4.51 -4.80
N HIS A 43 3.67 3.86 -3.88
CA HIS A 43 3.80 2.43 -3.63
C HIS A 43 3.39 1.59 -4.85
N ALA A 44 2.33 2.01 -5.55
CA ALA A 44 1.88 1.37 -6.78
C ALA A 44 2.89 1.54 -7.91
N THR A 45 3.42 2.74 -8.14
CA THR A 45 4.43 3.01 -9.18
C THR A 45 5.71 2.22 -8.92
N TYR A 46 6.19 2.19 -7.67
CA TYR A 46 7.35 1.39 -7.29
C TYR A 46 7.15 -0.10 -7.58
N SER A 47 6.01 -0.66 -7.13
CA SER A 47 5.71 -2.08 -7.33
C SER A 47 5.45 -2.43 -8.79
N ALA A 48 4.92 -1.50 -9.58
CA ALA A 48 4.76 -1.67 -11.03
C ALA A 48 6.12 -1.71 -11.74
N GLY A 49 7.09 -0.90 -11.32
CA GLY A 49 8.47 -0.95 -11.82
C GLY A 49 9.10 -2.32 -11.58
N VAL A 50 9.09 -2.78 -10.32
CA VAL A 50 9.63 -4.11 -9.96
C VAL A 50 8.88 -5.23 -10.71
N LEU A 51 7.56 -5.13 -10.85
CA LEU A 51 6.77 -6.08 -11.63
C LEU A 51 7.20 -6.12 -13.10
N LEU A 52 7.40 -4.96 -13.73
CA LEU A 52 7.86 -4.87 -15.12
C LEU A 52 9.26 -5.47 -15.28
N ASP A 53 10.17 -5.20 -14.37
CA ASP A 53 11.51 -5.78 -14.40
C ASP A 53 11.47 -7.31 -14.24
N LEU A 54 10.63 -7.82 -13.32
CA LEU A 54 10.37 -9.25 -13.20
C LEU A 54 9.74 -9.84 -14.48
N LEU A 55 8.80 -9.15 -15.13
CA LEU A 55 8.17 -9.64 -16.37
C LEU A 55 9.14 -9.64 -17.55
N MET A 56 10.00 -8.63 -17.65
CA MET A 56 11.04 -8.52 -18.68
C MET A 56 12.27 -9.41 -18.42
N ALA A 57 12.26 -10.22 -17.35
CA ALA A 57 13.38 -11.06 -16.92
C ALA A 57 14.66 -10.25 -16.66
N ARG A 58 14.52 -8.99 -16.24
CA ARG A 58 15.63 -8.18 -15.78
C ARG A 58 16.05 -8.64 -14.39
N ARG A 59 17.32 -8.38 -14.05
CA ARG A 59 17.81 -8.64 -12.70
C ARG A 59 17.12 -7.68 -11.75
N VAL A 60 16.49 -8.26 -10.73
CA VAL A 60 15.90 -7.55 -9.61
C VAL A 60 16.78 -7.81 -8.41
N ASP A 61 17.24 -6.74 -7.79
CA ASP A 61 18.17 -6.81 -6.66
C ASP A 61 17.43 -7.19 -5.37
N TRP A 62 18.17 -7.71 -4.39
CA TRP A 62 17.60 -8.15 -3.12
C TRP A 62 16.89 -7.02 -2.36
N TYR A 63 17.35 -5.76 -2.50
CA TYR A 63 16.74 -4.61 -1.85
C TYR A 63 15.37 -4.28 -2.46
N GLU A 64 15.13 -4.61 -3.72
CA GLU A 64 13.83 -4.41 -4.37
C GLU A 64 12.80 -5.39 -3.84
N PHE A 65 13.22 -6.65 -3.63
CA PHE A 65 12.40 -7.63 -2.93
C PHE A 65 12.09 -7.21 -1.49
N ALA A 66 13.09 -6.68 -0.77
CA ALA A 66 12.89 -6.15 0.58
C ALA A 66 11.93 -4.96 0.59
N GLY A 67 12.02 -4.07 -0.41
CA GLY A 67 11.11 -2.94 -0.60
C GLY A 67 9.67 -3.39 -0.81
N VAL A 68 9.42 -4.31 -1.76
CA VAL A 68 8.08 -4.86 -2.01
C VAL A 68 7.53 -5.58 -0.76
N GLY A 69 8.38 -6.33 -0.05
CA GLY A 69 8.01 -6.96 1.22
C GLY A 69 7.63 -5.95 2.31
N GLY A 70 8.37 -4.85 2.44
CA GLY A 70 8.07 -3.75 3.35
C GLY A 70 6.73 -3.09 3.03
N VAL A 71 6.42 -2.89 1.75
CA VAL A 71 5.13 -2.36 1.30
C VAL A 71 3.98 -3.31 1.65
N LEU A 72 4.15 -4.62 1.44
CA LEU A 72 3.15 -5.61 1.84
C LEU A 72 2.88 -5.58 3.35
N LEU A 73 3.94 -5.53 4.15
CA LEU A 73 3.83 -5.41 5.61
C LEU A 73 3.09 -4.13 6.00
N TYR A 74 3.43 -3.01 5.37
CA TYR A 74 2.76 -1.73 5.58
C TYR A 74 1.25 -1.81 5.25
N LEU A 75 0.89 -2.42 4.12
CA LEU A 75 -0.51 -2.62 3.73
C LEU A 75 -1.28 -3.49 4.74
N GLU A 76 -0.66 -4.54 5.27
CA GLU A 76 -1.28 -5.43 6.26
C GLU A 76 -1.42 -4.75 7.63
N VAL A 77 -0.40 -4.02 8.10
CA VAL A 77 -0.46 -3.24 9.35
C VAL A 77 -1.54 -2.18 9.25
N THR A 78 -1.54 -1.40 8.18
CA THR A 78 -2.57 -0.39 7.98
C THR A 78 -3.95 -1.02 7.79
N ARG A 79 -4.07 -2.22 7.21
CA ARG A 79 -5.36 -2.95 7.10
C ARG A 79 -5.91 -3.31 8.47
N ARG A 80 -5.06 -3.78 9.38
CA ARG A 80 -5.45 -4.07 10.76
C ARG A 80 -5.86 -2.81 11.49
N GLN A 81 -5.11 -1.72 11.35
CA GLN A 81 -5.47 -0.43 11.94
C GLN A 81 -6.86 0.01 11.47
N TRP A 82 -7.11 0.00 10.15
CA TRP A 82 -8.39 0.44 9.58
C TRP A 82 -9.57 -0.45 9.98
N ARG A 83 -9.36 -1.75 10.24
CA ARG A 83 -10.41 -2.64 10.79
C ARG A 83 -10.83 -2.29 12.21
N HIS A 84 -9.93 -1.71 13.02
CA HIS A 84 -10.21 -1.29 14.39
C HIS A 84 -10.69 0.18 14.47
N GLY A 85 -10.94 0.80 13.32
CA GLY A 85 -11.29 2.21 13.18
C GLY A 85 -10.27 2.98 12.35
N PRO A 86 -10.65 4.10 11.73
CA PRO A 86 -9.69 4.92 10.99
C PRO A 86 -8.52 5.33 11.93
N PRO A 87 -7.26 5.30 11.47
CA PRO A 87 -6.09 5.59 12.30
C PRO A 87 -6.25 6.96 12.99
N PRO A 88 -5.70 7.15 14.21
CA PRO A 88 -5.94 8.34 15.04
C PRO A 88 -5.75 9.67 14.29
N GLU A 89 -4.80 9.73 13.36
CA GLU A 89 -4.51 10.91 12.53
C GLU A 89 -5.61 11.30 11.53
N THR A 90 -6.58 10.43 11.33
CA THR A 90 -7.78 10.66 10.51
C THR A 90 -9.06 10.74 11.36
N ARG A 91 -8.92 10.60 12.68
CA ARG A 91 -9.97 10.90 13.65
C ARG A 91 -10.04 12.42 13.75
N SER A 92 -11.11 12.98 13.19
CA SER A 92 -11.43 14.37 13.42
C SER A 92 -11.87 14.46 14.88
N ASP A 93 -11.00 14.96 15.76
CA ASP A 93 -11.36 15.38 17.13
C ASP A 93 -12.25 16.63 17.10
N ARG A 94 -13.35 16.56 16.35
CA ARG A 94 -14.52 17.38 16.62
C ARG A 94 -15.39 16.53 17.53
N ALA A 95 -15.04 16.57 18.82
CA ALA A 95 -16.06 16.37 19.84
C ALA A 95 -17.25 17.28 19.48
N PRO A 96 -18.48 16.77 19.44
CA PRO A 96 -19.62 17.66 19.38
C PRO A 96 -19.57 18.51 20.65
N LEU A 97 -19.37 19.82 20.47
CA LEU A 97 -19.74 20.79 21.49
C LEU A 97 -21.22 20.56 21.78
N GLY A 98 -21.55 20.11 22.98
CA GLY A 98 -22.93 20.02 23.42
C GLY A 98 -23.05 19.65 24.90
N PRO A 99 -24.08 20.15 25.58
CA PRO A 99 -24.60 21.52 25.59
C PRO A 99 -24.18 22.26 26.88
N LEU A 100 -24.43 23.56 26.91
CA LEU A 100 -24.29 24.46 28.07
C LEU A 100 -25.02 23.95 29.32
#